data_AF-X1KBI2-F1
#
_entry.id   AF-X1KBI2-F1
#
_cell.length_a   1.000
_cell.length_b   1.000
_cell.length_c   1.000
_cell.angle_alpha   90.00
_cell.angle_beta   90.00
_cell.angle_gamma   90.00
#
_symmetry.space_group_name_H-M   'P 1'
#
loop_
_entity.id
_entity.type
_entity.pdbx_description
1 polymer ?
#
loop_
_entity_poly.entity_id
_entity_poly.type
_entity_poly.pdbx_seq_one_letter_code
_entity_poly.pdbx_strand_id
1 'polypeptide(L)'
;FWRKNRKSHWARERTGQVAMKRQAIARLPEAVRSVEFLVAIAMFLVIIPLHYIEGTDSLFGLERHAIERLFLLLPITYLGFLFGMKAGLAGSGLALVIMLPRALLSSEYRADALVEVGGVVGAGAVISFGFERLRRERERRRLVTERLSMSEQRYREMFENAHDAIWLQDMQGKITMANNACADIIGYAPEELVGMRAKDLLS
;
A
#
# COMPACT_ATOMS: atom_id res chain seq x y z
N PHE A 1 46.60 38.68 -5.56
CA PHE A 1 46.10 37.92 -6.72
C PHE A 1 45.78 36.44 -6.40
N TRP A 2 46.61 35.73 -5.61
CA TRP A 2 46.45 34.31 -5.26
C TRP A 2 45.22 33.88 -4.42
N ARG A 3 44.53 34.81 -3.74
CA ARG A 3 43.38 34.49 -2.86
C ARG A 3 42.04 34.39 -3.60
N LYS A 4 41.92 35.04 -4.76
CA LYS A 4 40.67 35.10 -5.55
C LYS A 4 40.47 33.84 -6.42
N ASN A 5 41.58 33.26 -6.91
CA ASN A 5 41.56 32.06 -7.76
C ASN A 5 41.25 30.76 -7.00
N ARG A 6 41.60 30.67 -5.71
CA ARG A 6 41.18 29.52 -4.88
C ARG A 6 39.67 29.48 -4.68
N LYS A 7 39.03 30.63 -4.38
CA LYS A 7 37.59 30.70 -4.12
C LYS A 7 36.72 30.26 -5.31
N SER A 8 37.14 30.55 -6.55
CA SER A 8 36.42 30.11 -7.76
C SER A 8 36.59 28.61 -8.01
N HIS A 9 37.75 28.03 -7.71
CA HIS A 9 37.98 26.58 -7.79
C HIS A 9 37.10 25.82 -6.79
N TRP A 10 37.09 26.23 -5.51
CA TRP A 10 36.25 25.65 -4.46
C TRP A 10 34.74 25.84 -4.69
N ALA A 11 34.34 26.82 -5.49
CA ALA A 11 32.94 27.05 -5.86
C ALA A 11 32.50 26.14 -7.02
N ARG A 12 33.37 25.92 -8.03
CA ARG A 12 33.10 24.99 -9.14
C ARG A 12 33.11 23.53 -8.69
N GLU A 13 34.01 23.15 -7.79
CA GLU A 13 34.03 21.80 -7.21
C GLU A 13 32.77 21.52 -6.38
N ARG A 14 32.33 22.48 -5.55
CA ARG A 14 31.08 22.33 -4.78
C ARG A 14 29.84 22.27 -5.67
N THR A 15 29.77 23.08 -6.73
CA THR A 15 28.64 23.03 -7.67
C THR A 15 28.64 21.74 -8.48
N GLY A 16 29.81 21.26 -8.92
CA GLY A 16 29.96 19.95 -9.56
C GLY A 16 29.55 18.79 -8.65
N GLN A 17 30.00 18.77 -7.39
CA GLN A 17 29.61 17.74 -6.42
C GLN A 17 28.12 17.76 -6.09
N VAL A 18 27.52 18.95 -5.93
CA VAL A 18 26.08 19.08 -5.68
C VAL A 18 25.26 18.64 -6.90
N ALA A 19 25.68 18.98 -8.12
CA ALA A 19 25.04 18.54 -9.34
C ALA A 19 25.13 17.01 -9.52
N MET A 20 26.31 16.44 -9.28
CA MET A 20 26.56 15.00 -9.38
C MET A 20 25.75 14.22 -8.33
N LYS A 21 25.65 14.74 -7.09
CA LYS A 21 24.82 14.16 -6.03
C LYS A 21 23.32 14.22 -6.38
N ARG A 22 22.84 15.33 -6.95
CA ARG A 22 21.45 15.45 -7.44
C ARG A 22 21.15 14.48 -8.57
N GLN A 23 22.09 14.30 -9.51
CA GLN A 23 21.94 13.36 -10.62
C GLN A 23 21.94 11.90 -10.15
N ALA A 24 22.77 11.56 -9.17
CA ALA A 24 22.79 10.23 -8.56
C ALA A 24 21.49 9.92 -7.81
N ILE A 25 20.96 10.87 -7.04
CA ILE A 25 19.67 10.71 -6.33
C ILE A 25 18.51 10.60 -7.34
N ALA A 26 18.57 11.32 -8.46
CA ALA A 26 17.55 11.24 -9.50
C ALA A 26 17.50 9.89 -10.23
N ARG A 27 18.60 9.12 -10.23
CA ARG A 27 18.66 7.77 -10.82
C ARG A 27 18.12 6.68 -9.90
N LEU A 28 17.80 6.99 -8.64
CA LEU A 28 17.24 6.01 -7.71
C LEU A 28 15.76 5.74 -8.03
N PRO A 29 15.29 4.50 -7.84
CA PRO A 29 13.87 4.17 -7.93
C PRO A 29 13.05 5.13 -7.05
N GLU A 30 11.88 5.57 -7.52
CA GLU A 30 11.02 6.49 -6.78
C GLU A 30 10.70 6.00 -5.36
N ALA A 31 10.57 4.68 -5.18
CA ALA A 31 10.39 4.05 -3.89
C ALA A 31 11.49 4.41 -2.86
N VAL A 32 12.75 4.54 -3.30
CA VAL A 32 13.90 4.85 -2.41
C VAL A 32 13.90 6.31 -1.97
N ARG A 33 13.21 7.19 -2.70
CA ARG A 33 13.09 8.62 -2.39
C ARG A 33 11.86 8.95 -1.52
N SER A 34 11.04 7.95 -1.20
CA SER A 34 9.86 8.12 -0.38
C SER A 34 10.22 8.33 1.10
N VAL A 35 9.42 9.13 1.82
CA VAL A 35 9.61 9.36 3.26
C VAL A 35 9.46 8.05 4.02
N GLU A 36 8.55 7.21 3.55
CA GLU A 36 8.27 5.89 4.06
C GLU A 36 9.52 5.00 4.01
N PHE A 37 10.25 4.99 2.91
CA PHE A 37 11.49 4.21 2.81
C PHE A 37 12.58 4.74 3.76
N LEU A 38 12.68 6.06 3.95
CA LEU A 38 13.58 6.66 4.93
C LEU A 38 13.22 6.26 6.37
N VAL A 39 11.94 6.16 6.69
CA VAL A 39 11.47 5.65 7.99
C VAL A 39 11.89 4.19 8.17
N ALA A 40 11.75 3.34 7.16
CA ALA A 40 12.20 1.96 7.22
C ALA A 40 13.71 1.86 7.47
N ILE A 41 14.51 2.69 6.80
CA ILE A 41 15.95 2.78 7.04
C ILE A 41 16.22 3.23 8.48
N ALA A 42 15.54 4.26 8.97
CA ALA A 42 15.72 4.76 10.34
C ALA A 42 15.41 3.68 11.37
N MET A 43 14.37 2.87 11.16
CA MET A 43 14.06 1.72 12.02
C MET A 43 15.21 0.71 12.03
N PHE A 44 15.73 0.32 10.87
CA PHE A 44 16.92 -0.55 10.82
C PHE A 44 18.13 0.08 11.52
N LEU A 45 18.39 1.37 11.31
CA LEU A 45 19.51 2.07 11.95
C LEU A 45 19.41 2.13 13.47
N VAL A 46 18.20 2.12 14.04
CA VAL A 46 17.99 2.08 15.50
C VAL A 46 18.07 0.64 16.03
N ILE A 47 17.49 -0.32 15.31
CA ILE A 47 17.38 -1.71 15.76
C ILE A 47 18.72 -2.46 15.64
N ILE A 48 19.50 -2.20 14.59
CA ILE A 48 20.77 -2.90 14.34
C ILE A 48 21.79 -2.71 15.48
N PRO A 49 22.08 -1.48 15.96
CA PRO A 49 22.98 -1.30 17.10
C PRO A 49 22.45 -1.96 18.36
N LEU A 50 21.14 -1.87 18.59
CA LEU A 50 20.48 -2.53 19.73
C LEU A 50 20.69 -4.04 19.72
N HIS A 51 20.69 -4.64 18.53
CA HIS A 51 20.99 -6.05 18.36
C HIS A 51 22.41 -6.38 18.80
N TYR A 52 23.43 -5.60 18.43
CA TYR A 52 24.83 -5.94 18.75
C TYR A 52 25.28 -5.61 20.18
N ILE A 53 24.58 -4.72 20.89
CA ILE A 53 24.94 -4.38 22.27
C ILE A 53 24.57 -5.57 23.17
N GLU A 54 25.52 -6.09 23.95
CA GLU A 54 25.28 -7.09 24.99
C GLU A 54 24.74 -6.43 26.27
N GLY A 55 23.69 -7.01 26.87
CA GLY A 55 23.11 -6.55 28.12
C GLY A 55 22.30 -7.66 28.78
N THR A 56 22.36 -7.75 30.11
CA THR A 56 21.79 -8.85 30.90
C THR A 56 20.31 -8.68 31.26
N ASP A 57 19.68 -7.58 30.86
CA ASP A 57 18.35 -7.21 31.37
C ASP A 57 17.24 -7.91 30.57
N SER A 58 16.41 -8.68 31.29
CA SER A 58 15.17 -9.23 30.76
C SER A 58 14.05 -8.19 30.84
N LEU A 59 13.21 -8.14 29.80
CA LEU A 59 12.03 -7.27 29.75
C LEU A 59 10.82 -8.16 29.48
N PHE A 60 9.73 -8.00 30.24
CA PHE A 60 8.50 -8.82 30.09
C PHE A 60 8.70 -10.35 30.21
N GLY A 61 9.72 -10.81 30.93
CA GLY A 61 10.02 -12.25 31.09
C GLY A 61 10.56 -12.93 29.81
N LEU A 62 10.79 -12.17 28.74
CA LEU A 62 11.50 -12.62 27.55
C LEU A 62 12.98 -12.28 27.69
N GLU A 63 13.84 -13.17 27.23
CA GLU A 63 15.26 -12.86 27.07
C GLU A 63 15.43 -11.68 26.11
N ARG A 64 16.37 -10.78 26.39
CA ARG A 64 16.63 -9.59 25.57
C ARG A 64 16.82 -9.93 24.09
N HIS A 65 17.48 -11.07 23.82
CA HIS A 65 17.65 -11.61 22.47
C HIS A 65 16.32 -11.93 21.76
N ALA A 66 15.31 -12.43 22.46
CA ALA A 66 13.98 -12.67 21.89
C ALA A 66 13.28 -11.36 21.47
N ILE A 67 13.46 -10.30 22.26
CA ILE A 67 12.84 -9.00 22.03
C ILE A 67 13.48 -8.27 20.85
N GLU A 68 14.81 -8.29 20.76
CA GLU A 68 15.55 -7.71 19.63
C GLU A 68 15.10 -8.32 18.29
N ARG A 69 14.88 -9.63 18.26
CA ARG A 69 14.39 -10.36 17.09
C ARG A 69 12.98 -9.94 16.70
N LEU A 70 12.11 -9.74 17.68
CA LEU A 70 10.76 -9.21 17.43
C LEU A 70 10.81 -7.81 16.83
N PHE A 71 11.71 -6.95 17.32
CA PHE A 71 11.88 -5.60 16.75
C PHE A 71 12.34 -5.63 15.29
N LEU A 72 13.19 -6.59 14.91
CA LEU A 72 13.62 -6.75 13.51
C LEU A 72 12.47 -7.09 12.55
N LEU A 73 11.36 -7.64 13.04
CA LEU A 73 10.15 -7.84 12.22
C LEU A 73 9.46 -6.52 11.87
N LEU A 74 9.56 -5.47 12.70
CA LEU A 74 8.87 -4.20 12.44
C LEU A 74 9.26 -3.55 11.10
N PRO A 75 10.55 -3.33 10.76
CA PRO A 75 10.90 -2.73 9.47
C PRO A 75 10.63 -3.67 8.29
N ILE A 76 10.71 -5.00 8.47
CA ILE A 76 10.38 -6.01 7.45
C ILE A 76 8.90 -5.92 7.09
N THR A 77 8.04 -5.98 8.10
CA THR A 77 6.58 -5.94 7.95
C THR A 77 6.13 -4.60 7.38
N TYR A 78 6.74 -3.50 7.82
CA TYR A 78 6.51 -2.16 7.30
C TYR A 78 6.87 -2.03 5.81
N LEU A 79 8.04 -2.54 5.39
CA LEU A 79 8.43 -2.58 3.96
C LEU A 79 7.48 -3.44 3.13
N GLY A 80 7.12 -4.63 3.62
CA GLY A 80 6.19 -5.53 2.95
C GLY A 80 4.80 -4.92 2.78
N PHE A 81 4.31 -4.20 3.79
CA PHE A 81 3.01 -3.53 3.76
C PHE A 81 2.97 -2.39 2.73
N LEU A 82 4.00 -1.55 2.69
CA LEU A 82 4.01 -0.34 1.86
C LEU A 82 4.43 -0.60 0.41
N PHE A 83 5.49 -1.39 0.22
CA PHE A 83 6.12 -1.58 -1.09
C PHE A 83 5.84 -2.97 -1.68
N GLY A 84 5.05 -3.80 -0.97
CA GLY A 84 4.61 -5.11 -1.43
C GLY A 84 5.62 -6.23 -1.13
N MET A 85 5.25 -7.45 -1.56
CA MET A 85 5.95 -8.68 -1.18
C MET A 85 7.46 -8.66 -1.45
N LYS A 86 7.89 -8.12 -2.60
CA LYS A 86 9.31 -8.07 -2.97
C LYS A 86 10.15 -7.26 -1.97
N ALA A 87 9.61 -6.17 -1.46
CA ALA A 87 10.29 -5.33 -0.48
C ALA A 87 10.33 -5.98 0.91
N GLY A 88 9.25 -6.63 1.33
CA GLY A 88 9.22 -7.40 2.57
C GLY A 88 10.20 -8.58 2.56
N LEU A 89 10.30 -9.31 1.44
CA LEU A 89 11.30 -10.36 1.25
C LEU A 89 12.73 -9.81 1.24
N ALA A 90 12.97 -8.66 0.59
CA ALA A 90 14.27 -8.00 0.61
C ALA A 90 14.66 -7.56 2.04
N GLY A 91 13.71 -7.00 2.81
CA GLY A 91 13.92 -6.67 4.22
C GLY A 91 14.24 -7.90 5.08
N SER A 92 13.56 -9.01 4.82
CA SER A 92 13.83 -10.30 5.50
C SER A 92 15.23 -10.82 5.18
N GLY A 93 15.67 -10.71 3.92
CA GLY A 93 17.03 -11.05 3.50
C GLY A 93 18.09 -10.14 4.12
N LEU A 94 17.80 -8.85 4.29
CA LEU A 94 18.69 -7.92 5.00
C LEU A 94 18.83 -8.31 6.48
N ALA A 95 17.72 -8.63 7.15
CA ALA A 95 17.76 -9.12 8.52
C ALA A 95 18.57 -10.42 8.65
N LEU A 96 18.45 -11.34 7.70
CA LEU A 96 19.28 -12.54 7.62
C LEU A 96 20.78 -12.20 7.56
N VAL A 97 21.19 -11.29 6.68
CA VAL A 97 22.60 -10.86 6.55
C VAL A 97 23.14 -10.24 7.84
N ILE A 98 22.29 -9.52 8.57
CA ILE A 98 22.66 -8.88 9.84
C ILE A 98 22.77 -9.91 10.97
N MET A 99 21.84 -10.87 11.05
CA MET A 99 21.76 -11.82 12.16
C MET A 99 22.74 -12.99 12.01
N LEU A 100 22.97 -13.47 10.78
CA LEU A 100 23.73 -14.69 10.52
C LEU A 100 25.18 -14.66 11.08
N PRO A 101 25.96 -13.57 10.94
CA PRO A 101 27.34 -13.55 11.43
C PRO A 101 27.41 -13.73 12.95
N ARG A 102 26.53 -13.07 13.70
CA ARG A 102 26.51 -13.21 15.16
C ARG A 102 26.07 -14.61 15.56
N ALA A 103 24.98 -15.09 14.97
CA ALA A 103 24.43 -16.42 15.25
C ALA A 103 25.46 -17.55 15.01
N LEU A 104 26.32 -17.41 13.99
CA LEU A 104 27.39 -18.37 13.71
C LEU A 104 28.60 -18.25 14.64
N LEU A 105 28.88 -17.06 15.19
CA LEU A 105 30.06 -16.79 16.01
C LEU A 105 29.82 -16.91 17.52
N SER A 106 28.58 -16.71 18.01
CA SER A 106 28.28 -16.65 19.46
C SER A 106 27.60 -17.89 20.04
N SER A 107 27.09 -18.82 19.22
CA SER A 107 26.28 -19.94 19.71
C SER A 107 27.12 -21.20 19.97
N GLU A 108 27.18 -21.68 21.22
CA GLU A 108 27.77 -22.97 21.59
C GLU A 108 27.09 -24.15 20.85
N TYR A 109 25.84 -23.99 20.44
CA TYR A 109 25.08 -24.95 19.64
C TYR A 109 24.59 -24.31 18.33
N ARG A 110 25.04 -24.85 17.20
CA ARG A 110 24.70 -24.38 15.84
C ARG A 110 23.20 -24.48 15.51
N ALA A 111 22.46 -25.32 16.23
CA ALA A 111 21.03 -25.55 16.01
C ALA A 111 20.18 -24.36 16.47
N ASP A 112 20.51 -23.72 17.60
CA ASP A 112 19.76 -22.59 18.13
C ASP A 112 19.86 -21.40 17.18
N ALA A 113 21.07 -21.03 16.78
CA ALA A 113 21.35 -20.02 15.76
C ALA A 113 20.49 -20.17 14.47
N LEU A 114 20.31 -21.40 13.99
CA LEU A 114 19.49 -21.68 12.80
C LEU A 114 17.99 -21.48 13.04
N VAL A 115 17.48 -21.93 14.19
CA VAL A 115 16.07 -21.75 14.58
C VAL A 115 15.75 -20.27 14.76
N GLU A 116 16.66 -19.52 15.36
CA GLU A 116 16.49 -18.09 15.62
C GLU A 116 16.41 -17.27 14.34
N VAL A 117 17.39 -17.45 13.45
CA VAL A 117 17.46 -16.76 12.16
C VAL A 117 16.31 -17.22 11.24
N GLY A 118 16.03 -18.52 11.23
CA GLY A 118 14.92 -19.09 10.47
C GLY A 118 13.56 -18.56 10.91
N GLY A 119 13.36 -18.36 12.21
CA GLY A 119 12.12 -17.81 12.77
C GLY A 119 11.82 -16.40 12.28
N VAL A 120 12.80 -15.48 12.32
CA VAL A 120 12.61 -14.09 11.87
C VAL A 120 12.36 -14.03 10.37
N VAL A 121 13.17 -14.72 9.57
CA VAL A 121 13.02 -14.73 8.10
C VAL A 121 11.71 -15.40 7.69
N GLY A 122 11.36 -16.51 8.32
CA GLY A 122 10.11 -17.24 8.09
C GLY A 122 8.88 -16.40 8.43
N ALA A 123 8.86 -15.78 9.62
CA ALA A 123 7.77 -14.89 10.02
C ALA A 123 7.66 -13.69 9.09
N GLY A 124 8.78 -13.06 8.73
CA GLY A 124 8.83 -11.95 7.77
C GLY A 124 8.25 -12.32 6.40
N ALA A 125 8.60 -13.50 5.88
CA ALA A 125 8.09 -14.00 4.61
C ALA A 125 6.58 -14.29 4.67
N VAL A 126 6.10 -14.96 5.72
CA VAL A 126 4.67 -15.26 5.92
C VAL A 126 3.85 -13.98 6.03
N ILE A 127 4.31 -13.00 6.81
CA ILE A 127 3.63 -11.71 6.97
C ILE A 127 3.60 -10.95 5.64
N SER A 128 4.73 -10.92 4.90
CA SER A 128 4.82 -10.29 3.59
C SER A 128 3.84 -10.91 2.59
N PHE A 129 3.70 -12.24 2.59
CA PHE A 129 2.74 -12.95 1.76
C PHE A 129 1.29 -12.63 2.15
N GLY A 130 1.00 -12.56 3.44
CA GLY A 130 -0.31 -12.19 3.97
C GLY A 130 -0.74 -10.78 3.54
N PHE A 131 0.15 -9.80 3.68
CA PHE A 131 -0.12 -8.42 3.25
C PHE A 131 -0.37 -8.30 1.75
N GLU A 132 0.40 -9.03 0.93
CA GLU A 132 0.21 -9.06 -0.51
C GLU A 132 -1.18 -9.58 -0.90
N ARG A 133 -1.66 -10.65 -0.25
CA ARG A 133 -3.03 -11.15 -0.47
C ARG A 133 -4.08 -10.12 -0.10
N LEU A 134 -3.92 -9.46 1.06
CA LEU A 134 -4.85 -8.42 1.50
C LEU A 134 -4.89 -7.23 0.53
N ARG A 135 -3.72 -6.82 0.01
CA ARG A 135 -3.60 -5.72 -0.94
C ARG A 135 -4.32 -6.05 -2.25
N ARG A 136 -4.07 -7.22 -2.82
CA ARG A 136 -4.74 -7.69 -4.05
C ARG A 136 -6.25 -7.78 -3.90
N GLU A 137 -6.73 -8.30 -2.77
CA GLU A 137 -8.16 -8.39 -2.50
C GLU A 137 -8.80 -7.00 -2.41
N ARG A 138 -8.16 -6.04 -1.74
CA ARG A 138 -8.64 -4.65 -1.69
C ARG A 138 -8.67 -4.00 -3.06
N GLU A 139 -7.62 -4.16 -3.86
CA GLU A 139 -7.54 -3.61 -5.21
C GLU A 139 -8.62 -4.21 -6.12
N ARG A 140 -8.82 -5.53 -6.06
CA ARG A 140 -9.90 -6.22 -6.77
C ARG A 140 -11.27 -5.68 -6.38
N ARG A 141 -11.55 -5.52 -5.09
CA ARG A 141 -12.83 -4.95 -4.61
C ARG A 141 -13.05 -3.53 -5.09
N ARG A 142 -12.02 -2.69 -5.04
CA ARG A 142 -12.09 -1.30 -5.56
C ARG A 142 -12.43 -1.28 -7.04
N LEU A 143 -11.72 -2.06 -7.85
CA LEU A 143 -11.97 -2.13 -9.31
C LEU A 143 -13.37 -2.65 -9.63
N VAL A 144 -13.87 -3.64 -8.89
CA VAL A 144 -15.25 -4.15 -9.07
C VAL A 144 -16.27 -3.07 -8.70
N THR A 145 -16.07 -2.38 -7.59
CA THR A 145 -16.98 -1.30 -7.12
C THR A 145 -17.00 -0.14 -8.11
N GLU A 146 -15.83 0.28 -8.59
CA GLU A 146 -15.71 1.35 -9.57
C GLU A 146 -16.37 0.97 -10.91
N ARG A 147 -16.14 -0.26 -11.39
CA ARG A 147 -16.81 -0.76 -12.60
C ARG A 147 -18.33 -0.83 -12.45
N LEU A 148 -18.82 -1.26 -11.29
CA LEU A 148 -20.26 -1.29 -11.01
C LEU A 148 -20.84 0.12 -11.02
N SER A 149 -20.23 1.06 -10.29
CA SER A 149 -20.65 2.46 -10.24
C SER A 149 -20.65 3.10 -11.63
N MET A 150 -19.61 2.87 -12.44
CA MET A 150 -19.54 3.37 -13.81
C MET A 150 -20.63 2.77 -14.71
N SER A 151 -20.94 1.48 -14.53
CA SER A 151 -22.01 0.82 -15.27
C SER A 151 -23.40 1.33 -14.87
N GLU A 152 -23.64 1.53 -13.57
CA GLU A 152 -24.90 2.08 -13.05
C GLU A 152 -25.12 3.51 -13.52
N GLN A 153 -24.08 4.35 -13.47
CA GLN A 153 -24.15 5.72 -13.99
C GLN A 153 -24.45 5.72 -15.49
N ARG A 154 -23.77 4.88 -16.27
CA ARG A 154 -24.01 4.76 -17.71
C ARG A 154 -25.42 4.26 -18.01
N TYR A 155 -25.92 3.28 -17.26
CA TYR A 155 -27.30 2.81 -17.38
C TYR A 155 -28.29 3.94 -17.08
N ARG A 156 -28.09 4.67 -15.99
CA ARG A 156 -28.93 5.81 -15.61
C ARG A 156 -28.92 6.89 -16.69
N GLU A 157 -27.75 7.27 -17.20
CA GLU A 157 -27.64 8.23 -18.30
C GLU A 157 -28.35 7.77 -19.57
N MET A 158 -28.24 6.49 -19.93
CA MET A 158 -28.95 5.94 -21.10
C MET A 158 -30.47 5.90 -20.89
N PHE A 159 -30.91 5.49 -19.70
CA PHE A 159 -32.33 5.41 -19.34
C PHE A 159 -32.96 6.80 -19.35
N GLU A 160 -32.35 7.77 -18.66
CA GLU A 160 -32.87 9.14 -18.51
C GLU A 160 -32.87 9.95 -19.80
N ASN A 161 -31.94 9.68 -20.72
CA ASN A 161 -31.83 10.40 -21.99
C ASN A 161 -32.41 9.63 -23.19
N ALA A 162 -33.04 8.48 -22.98
CA ALA A 162 -33.75 7.78 -24.05
C ALA A 162 -34.92 8.65 -24.53
N HIS A 163 -35.15 8.69 -25.85
CA HIS A 163 -36.21 9.51 -26.44
C HIS A 163 -37.60 8.87 -26.28
N ASP A 164 -37.66 7.55 -26.16
CA ASP A 164 -38.90 6.84 -25.90
C ASP A 164 -39.23 6.89 -24.41
N ALA A 165 -40.53 6.93 -24.09
CA ALA A 165 -41.01 6.79 -22.72
C ALA A 165 -40.74 5.36 -22.23
N ILE A 166 -39.89 5.23 -21.21
CA ILE A 166 -39.52 3.96 -20.60
C ILE A 166 -39.88 4.00 -19.12
N TRP A 167 -40.69 3.04 -18.68
CA TRP A 167 -40.95 2.82 -17.26
C TRP A 167 -40.78 1.35 -16.88
N LEU A 168 -40.47 1.10 -15.61
CA LEU A 168 -40.52 -0.21 -14.99
C LEU A 168 -41.72 -0.28 -14.06
N GLN A 169 -42.37 -1.45 -14.02
CA GLN A 169 -43.47 -1.71 -13.11
C GLN A 169 -43.27 -3.04 -12.39
N ASP A 170 -43.82 -3.16 -11.19
CA ASP A 170 -43.87 -4.42 -10.45
C ASP A 170 -44.91 -5.40 -11.04
N MET A 171 -45.00 -6.59 -10.44
CA MET A 171 -45.94 -7.63 -10.85
C MET A 171 -47.42 -7.24 -10.64
N GLN A 172 -47.71 -6.18 -9.88
CA GLN A 172 -49.05 -5.64 -9.67
C GLN A 172 -49.37 -4.47 -10.61
N GLY A 173 -48.43 -4.13 -11.50
CA GLY A 173 -48.54 -3.07 -12.49
C GLY A 173 -48.28 -1.66 -11.93
N LYS A 174 -47.70 -1.56 -10.72
CA LYS A 174 -47.33 -0.28 -10.11
C LYS A 174 -45.98 0.16 -10.66
N ILE A 175 -45.90 1.37 -11.17
CA ILE A 175 -44.67 1.94 -11.74
C ILE A 175 -43.66 2.16 -10.61
N THR A 176 -42.45 1.63 -10.78
CA THR A 176 -41.34 1.72 -9.83
C THR A 176 -40.25 2.69 -10.29
N MET A 177 -40.12 2.91 -11.60
CA MET A 177 -39.22 3.88 -12.21
C MET A 177 -39.80 4.35 -13.54
N ALA A 178 -39.53 5.59 -13.92
CA ALA A 178 -39.84 6.17 -15.22
C ALA A 178 -38.67 7.08 -15.63
N ASN A 179 -38.43 7.23 -16.94
CA ASN A 179 -37.40 8.14 -17.46
C ASN A 179 -37.98 9.51 -17.81
N ASN A 180 -37.10 10.50 -18.03
CA ASN A 180 -37.54 11.86 -18.37
C ASN A 180 -38.46 11.96 -19.61
N ALA A 181 -38.28 11.10 -20.63
CA ALA A 181 -39.14 11.12 -21.81
C ALA A 181 -40.62 10.81 -21.52
N CYS A 182 -40.93 10.18 -20.38
CA CYS A 182 -42.32 10.03 -19.93
C CYS A 182 -43.01 11.39 -19.71
N ALA A 183 -42.28 12.42 -19.26
CA ALA A 183 -42.84 13.76 -19.10
C ALA A 183 -43.27 14.36 -20.43
N ASP A 184 -42.45 14.19 -21.47
CA ASP A 184 -42.70 14.76 -22.80
C ASP A 184 -43.82 14.02 -23.56
N ILE A 185 -43.89 12.69 -23.41
CA ILE A 185 -44.81 11.84 -24.20
C ILE A 185 -46.14 11.61 -23.48
N ILE A 186 -46.10 11.34 -22.17
CA ILE A 186 -47.28 10.97 -21.36
C ILE A 186 -47.83 12.21 -20.63
N GLY A 187 -47.00 13.24 -20.42
CA GLY A 187 -47.40 14.50 -19.78
C GLY A 187 -47.26 14.51 -18.26
N TYR A 188 -46.65 13.48 -17.65
CA TYR A 188 -46.44 13.37 -16.20
C TYR A 188 -44.96 13.26 -15.89
N ALA A 189 -44.49 13.97 -14.86
CA ALA A 189 -43.09 13.89 -14.43
C ALA A 189 -42.77 12.47 -13.90
N PRO A 190 -41.50 12.00 -14.04
CA PRO A 190 -41.11 10.67 -13.56
C PRO A 190 -41.47 10.42 -12.10
N GLU A 191 -41.33 11.42 -11.23
CA GLU A 191 -41.62 11.34 -9.80
C GLU A 191 -43.11 11.17 -9.51
N GLU A 192 -43.98 11.71 -10.37
CA GLU A 192 -45.44 11.59 -10.24
C GLU A 192 -45.93 10.23 -10.72
N LEU A 193 -45.27 9.67 -11.74
CA LEU A 193 -45.57 8.35 -12.29
C LEU A 193 -45.21 7.24 -11.30
N VAL A 194 -44.14 7.40 -10.52
CA VAL A 194 -43.71 6.40 -9.54
C VAL A 194 -44.83 6.18 -8.52
N GLY A 195 -45.38 4.98 -8.54
CA GLY A 195 -46.45 4.54 -7.66
C GLY A 195 -47.85 4.52 -8.27
N MET A 196 -48.03 5.09 -9.46
CA MET A 196 -49.25 4.94 -10.26
C MET A 196 -49.33 3.54 -10.88
N ARG A 197 -50.51 3.11 -11.32
CA ARG A 197 -50.65 1.86 -12.09
C ARG A 197 -50.65 2.18 -13.58
N ALA A 198 -49.82 1.49 -14.36
CA ALA A 198 -49.68 1.79 -15.79
C ALA A 198 -51.00 1.67 -16.58
N LYS A 199 -51.89 0.76 -16.16
CA LYS A 199 -53.21 0.58 -16.78
C LYS A 199 -54.10 1.82 -16.67
N ASP A 200 -53.94 2.62 -15.61
CA ASP A 200 -54.77 3.80 -15.34
C ASP A 200 -54.36 4.99 -16.24
N LEU A 201 -53.20 4.89 -16.92
CA LEU A 201 -52.68 5.88 -17.87
C LEU A 201 -53.08 5.57 -19.33
N LEU A 202 -53.56 4.36 -19.62
CA LEU A 202 -53.86 3.87 -20.98
C LEU A 202 -55.37 3.73 -21.25
N SER A 203 -56.22 4.08 -20.28
CA SER A 203 -57.68 4.02 -20.37
C SER A 203 -58.29 5.36 -20.73
#